data_AF-A0A8T1VRK8-F1
#
_entry.id   AF-A0A8T1VRK8-F1
#
_cell.length_a   1.000
_cell.length_b   1.000
_cell.length_c   1.000
_cell.angle_alpha   90.00
_cell.angle_beta   90.00
_cell.angle_gamma   90.00
#
_symmetry.space_group_name_H-M   'P 1'
#
loop_
_entity.id
_entity.type
_entity.pdbx_description
1 polymer ?
#
loop_
_entity_poly.entity_id
_entity_poly.type
_entity_poly.pdbx_seq_one_letter_code
_entity_poly.pdbx_strand_id
1 'polypeptide(L)'
;MLARAVACAPRALALPPRHFQGLATASQTCATRGAVDSSLRSSRSRRQEPLVARSTLQVATGRRCFTTASSDTPLHFDTHQVVTSLQGNGFTTDQSEAILQVMKDAMADSLEAQARILATKSEHVELKAELSERVFNSTLKFDIAQRHSRELLERDFNTLKQDIRMLEKIDFDKIRMEIAELEKKFLLQKQAEDETLNELRLSMEKVEKRMLQYAVGFAGTIMAVGAALMRLVL
;
A
#
# COMPACT_ATOMS: atom_id res chain seq x y z
N MET A 1 -69.05 -14.22 0.47
CA MET A 1 -68.94 -14.76 1.84
C MET A 1 -67.53 -14.48 2.35
N LEU A 2 -67.46 -13.83 3.52
CA LEU A 2 -66.45 -13.97 4.60
C LEU A 2 -64.95 -13.89 4.19
N ALA A 3 -64.22 -12.81 4.45
CA ALA A 3 -63.80 -12.22 5.74
C ALA A 3 -62.56 -12.89 6.38
N ARG A 4 -61.73 -12.00 6.97
CA ARG A 4 -60.66 -12.18 7.97
C ARG A 4 -59.31 -12.66 7.41
N ALA A 5 -58.23 -11.88 7.44
CA ALA A 5 -57.60 -11.05 8.48
C ALA A 5 -56.82 -11.83 9.56
N VAL A 6 -55.66 -11.24 9.89
CA VAL A 6 -54.95 -11.22 11.18
C VAL A 6 -53.70 -12.12 11.30
N ALA A 7 -52.57 -11.39 11.31
CA ALA A 7 -51.41 -11.43 12.22
C ALA A 7 -50.47 -12.64 12.25
N CYS A 8 -49.17 -12.37 12.36
CA CYS A 8 -48.46 -12.21 13.66
C CYS A 8 -46.95 -12.47 13.44
N ALA A 9 -46.11 -11.47 13.68
CA ALA A 9 -44.69 -11.69 14.03
C ALA A 9 -44.61 -11.91 15.56
N PRO A 10 -43.64 -12.67 16.11
CA PRO A 10 -42.41 -11.99 16.58
C PRO A 10 -41.10 -12.84 16.70
N ARG A 11 -39.97 -12.10 16.72
CA ARG A 11 -38.69 -12.23 17.49
C ARG A 11 -38.17 -13.60 17.99
N ALA A 12 -36.86 -13.84 17.79
CA ALA A 12 -35.81 -14.06 18.83
C ALA A 12 -34.45 -14.44 18.15
N LEU A 13 -33.38 -13.64 18.31
CA LEU A 13 -32.20 -13.85 19.19
C LEU A 13 -31.25 -15.00 18.79
N ALA A 14 -29.99 -14.67 18.46
CA ALA A 14 -28.80 -14.97 19.30
C ALA A 14 -27.49 -15.06 18.47
N LEU A 15 -26.55 -14.18 18.80
CA LEU A 15 -25.10 -14.26 18.52
C LEU A 15 -24.40 -15.00 19.67
N PRO A 16 -23.26 -15.65 19.40
CA PRO A 16 -22.16 -15.57 20.37
C PRO A 16 -20.78 -15.39 19.69
N PRO A 17 -19.80 -14.80 20.41
CA PRO A 17 -18.43 -15.25 20.29
C PRO A 17 -17.85 -15.66 21.64
N ARG A 18 -17.19 -16.82 21.67
CA ARG A 18 -16.45 -17.33 22.84
C ARG A 18 -14.97 -16.99 22.73
N HIS A 19 -14.51 -16.20 23.70
CA HIS A 19 -13.14 -16.12 24.19
C HIS A 19 -12.72 -17.46 24.82
N PHE A 20 -11.44 -17.86 24.64
CA PHE A 20 -10.64 -18.44 25.74
C PHE A 20 -9.13 -18.28 25.49
N GLN A 21 -8.44 -17.90 26.57
CA GLN A 21 -7.00 -17.67 26.72
C GLN A 21 -6.26 -18.94 27.20
N GLY A 22 -4.94 -18.97 27.02
CA GLY A 22 -3.99 -19.82 27.77
C GLY A 22 -2.55 -19.46 27.36
N LEU A 23 -1.84 -18.59 28.08
CA LEU A 23 -0.94 -18.86 29.23
C LEU A 23 0.27 -19.75 28.87
N ALA A 24 1.47 -19.15 28.79
CA ALA A 24 2.74 -19.86 28.91
C ALA A 24 3.77 -18.99 29.65
N THR A 25 4.51 -19.67 30.51
CA THR A 25 5.22 -19.21 31.69
C THR A 25 6.64 -18.71 31.39
N ALA A 26 7.16 -17.88 32.29
CA ALA A 26 8.48 -17.28 32.29
C ALA A 26 9.65 -18.28 32.46
N SER A 27 10.85 -17.86 32.06
CA SER A 27 12.11 -18.20 32.73
C SER A 27 13.13 -17.07 32.53
N GLN A 28 13.58 -16.53 33.66
CA GLN A 28 14.66 -15.56 33.85
C GLN A 28 16.02 -16.27 33.93
N THR A 29 17.08 -15.60 33.47
CA THR A 29 18.44 -15.72 34.06
C THR A 29 19.21 -14.39 33.99
N CYS A 30 19.49 -13.84 35.17
CA CYS A 30 20.72 -13.21 35.68
C CYS A 30 21.56 -12.20 34.86
N ALA A 31 21.39 -10.91 35.21
CA ALA A 31 22.33 -9.97 35.85
C ALA A 31 23.80 -9.72 35.37
N THR A 32 24.04 -8.42 35.10
CA THR A 32 25.10 -7.48 35.59
C THR A 32 26.45 -7.24 34.89
N ARG A 33 26.75 -5.91 34.81
CA ARG A 33 28.04 -5.18 34.69
C ARG A 33 28.60 -5.06 33.26
N GLY A 34 28.86 -3.90 32.66
CA GLY A 34 29.08 -2.52 33.13
C GLY A 34 30.45 -2.07 32.62
N ALA A 35 30.51 -1.30 31.53
CA ALA A 35 31.69 -0.52 31.13
C ALA A 35 31.28 0.57 30.13
N VAL A 36 31.49 1.82 30.54
CA VAL A 36 31.44 3.04 29.73
C VAL A 36 32.80 3.15 29.04
N ASP A 37 32.83 3.43 27.74
CA ASP A 37 33.75 4.45 27.23
C ASP A 37 33.38 4.92 25.83
N SER A 38 33.18 6.23 25.77
CA SER A 38 33.05 7.04 24.57
C SER A 38 34.43 7.35 23.99
N SER A 39 34.61 7.17 22.69
CA SER A 39 35.62 7.93 21.95
C SER A 39 35.17 8.23 20.53
N LEU A 40 34.81 9.51 20.36
CA LEU A 40 34.75 10.22 19.10
C LEU A 40 36.16 10.30 18.49
N ARG A 41 36.32 9.93 17.23
CA ARG A 41 37.31 10.58 16.34
C ARG A 41 36.89 10.51 14.87
N SER A 42 36.41 11.66 14.43
CA SER A 42 36.35 12.19 13.08
C SER A 42 37.52 11.78 12.17
N SER A 43 37.23 11.43 10.91
CA SER A 43 37.99 11.90 9.73
C SER A 43 37.28 11.60 8.39
N ARG A 44 36.85 12.68 7.73
CA ARG A 44 37.00 13.04 6.30
C ARG A 44 36.67 12.03 5.19
N SER A 45 35.62 12.42 4.45
CA SER A 45 35.62 12.74 3.00
C SER A 45 36.42 11.82 2.06
N ARG A 46 35.70 10.97 1.31
CA ARG A 46 36.05 10.62 -0.06
C ARG A 46 34.80 10.20 -0.84
N ARG A 47 34.59 10.86 -1.98
CA ARG A 47 33.63 10.48 -3.04
C ARG A 47 33.63 8.96 -3.25
N GLN A 48 32.44 8.35 -3.28
CA GLN A 48 32.26 7.03 -3.86
C GLN A 48 31.13 7.06 -4.89
N GLU A 49 31.55 6.76 -6.11
CA GLU A 49 30.79 6.27 -7.25
C GLU A 49 29.85 5.12 -6.85
N PRO A 50 28.65 5.00 -7.45
CA PRO A 50 27.88 3.77 -7.35
C PRO A 50 28.45 2.75 -8.34
N LEU A 51 29.41 1.95 -7.88
CA LEU A 51 29.81 0.72 -8.57
C LEU A 51 28.66 -0.29 -8.44
N VAL A 52 28.01 -0.59 -9.58
CA VAL A 52 26.97 -1.62 -9.69
C VAL A 52 27.58 -2.98 -9.38
N ALA A 53 27.46 -3.41 -8.12
CA ALA A 53 27.78 -4.78 -7.70
C ALA A 53 26.70 -5.71 -8.27
N ARG A 54 26.90 -6.15 -9.51
CA ARG A 54 26.15 -7.21 -10.16
C ARG A 54 26.58 -8.53 -9.52
N SER A 55 25.87 -8.96 -8.48
CA SER A 55 26.00 -10.31 -7.92
C SER A 55 25.51 -11.32 -8.94
N THR A 56 26.37 -11.72 -9.87
CA THR A 56 26.17 -12.92 -10.66
C THR A 56 26.34 -14.11 -9.71
N LEU A 57 25.22 -14.62 -9.21
CA LEU A 57 25.12 -16.00 -8.73
C LEU A 57 25.47 -16.89 -9.92
N GLN A 58 26.75 -17.23 -10.04
CA GLN A 58 27.20 -18.34 -10.85
C GLN A 58 26.64 -19.61 -10.20
N VAL A 59 25.43 -19.97 -10.61
CA VAL A 59 24.95 -21.34 -10.47
C VAL A 59 25.84 -22.15 -11.40
N ALA A 60 26.91 -22.71 -10.83
CA ALA A 60 27.63 -23.79 -11.45
C ALA A 60 26.61 -24.89 -11.72
N THR A 61 26.15 -24.98 -12.97
CA THR A 61 25.43 -26.14 -13.47
C THR A 61 26.43 -27.28 -13.54
N GLY A 62 26.78 -27.80 -12.36
CA GLY A 62 27.39 -29.11 -12.23
C GLY A 62 26.44 -30.09 -12.90
N ARG A 63 26.84 -30.51 -14.09
CA ARG A 63 26.16 -31.53 -14.89
C ARG A 63 26.19 -32.81 -14.05
N ARG A 64 25.20 -32.99 -13.18
CA ARG A 64 24.97 -34.22 -12.42
C ARG A 64 24.61 -35.28 -13.46
N CYS A 65 25.63 -36.02 -13.88
CA CYS A 65 25.47 -37.21 -14.68
C CYS A 65 24.91 -38.28 -13.75
N PHE A 66 23.61 -38.53 -13.82
CA PHE A 66 23.04 -39.76 -13.28
C PHE A 66 23.38 -40.85 -14.29
N THR A 67 24.35 -41.70 -13.97
CA THR A 67 24.56 -42.96 -14.68
C THR A 67 23.38 -43.86 -14.36
N THR A 68 22.30 -43.76 -15.13
CA THR A 68 21.32 -44.84 -15.21
C THR A 68 22.04 -45.99 -15.90
N ALA A 69 22.46 -47.01 -15.16
CA ALA A 69 22.95 -48.25 -15.73
C ALA A 69 21.82 -48.86 -16.56
N SER A 70 21.76 -48.52 -17.84
CA SER A 70 20.88 -49.14 -18.82
C SER A 70 21.51 -50.47 -19.23
N SER A 71 21.57 -51.42 -18.29
CA SER A 71 21.73 -52.83 -18.68
C SER A 71 20.35 -53.29 -19.14
N ASP A 72 20.03 -52.99 -20.39
CA ASP A 72 18.83 -53.48 -21.10
C ASP A 72 18.94 -54.98 -21.44
N THR A 73 19.99 -55.64 -20.95
CA THR A 73 20.15 -57.08 -20.97
C THR A 73 19.27 -57.69 -19.88
N PRO A 74 18.29 -58.54 -20.22
CA PRO A 74 17.52 -59.26 -19.23
C PRO A 74 18.47 -60.07 -18.35
N LEU A 75 18.53 -59.73 -17.06
CA LEU A 75 19.22 -60.53 -16.05
C LEU A 75 18.46 -61.85 -15.93
N HIS A 76 18.93 -62.86 -16.65
CA HIS A 76 18.32 -64.18 -16.65
C HIS A 76 18.73 -64.93 -15.38
N PHE A 77 17.75 -65.33 -14.57
CA PHE A 77 18.01 -66.15 -13.39
C PHE A 77 18.13 -67.62 -13.82
N ASP A 78 19.30 -68.22 -13.63
CA ASP A 78 19.54 -69.63 -13.98
C ASP A 78 19.18 -70.55 -12.79
N THR A 79 17.94 -71.01 -12.81
CA THR A 79 17.39 -71.98 -11.85
C THR A 79 18.20 -73.27 -11.79
N HIS A 80 18.71 -73.75 -12.92
CA HIS A 80 19.42 -75.03 -13.01
C HIS A 80 20.80 -74.93 -12.36
N GLN A 81 21.54 -73.85 -12.63
CA GLN A 81 22.85 -73.61 -12.02
C GLN A 81 22.77 -73.54 -10.49
N VAL A 82 21.72 -72.90 -9.94
CA VAL A 82 21.53 -72.80 -8.49
C VAL A 82 21.28 -74.19 -7.88
N VAL A 83 20.43 -75.02 -8.49
CA VAL A 83 20.14 -76.37 -8.01
C VAL A 83 21.38 -77.28 -8.11
N THR A 84 22.10 -77.25 -9.23
CA THR A 84 23.34 -78.04 -9.40
C THR A 84 24.41 -77.63 -8.39
N SER A 85 24.53 -76.34 -8.08
CA SER A 85 25.47 -75.83 -7.07
C SER A 85 25.11 -76.31 -5.67
N LEU A 86 23.83 -76.27 -5.28
CA LEU A 86 23.37 -76.77 -3.98
C LEU A 86 23.58 -78.29 -3.84
N GLN A 87 23.31 -79.06 -4.89
CA GLN A 87 23.60 -80.49 -4.92
C GLN A 87 25.09 -80.78 -4.77
N GLY A 88 25.96 -80.01 -5.43
CA GLY A 88 27.42 -80.09 -5.28
C GLY A 88 27.93 -79.78 -3.88
N ASN A 89 27.14 -79.05 -3.07
CA ASN A 89 27.41 -78.74 -1.67
C ASN A 89 26.78 -79.72 -0.68
N GLY A 90 26.24 -80.85 -1.16
CA GLY A 90 25.74 -81.94 -0.31
C GLY A 90 24.25 -81.86 0.05
N PHE A 91 23.48 -80.97 -0.57
CA PHE A 91 22.01 -80.95 -0.42
C PHE A 91 21.35 -81.99 -1.33
N THR A 92 20.24 -82.58 -0.88
CA THR A 92 19.44 -83.43 -1.76
C THR A 92 18.72 -82.60 -2.82
N THR A 93 18.27 -83.23 -3.90
CA THR A 93 17.52 -82.58 -4.98
C THR A 93 16.30 -81.84 -4.41
N ASP A 94 15.48 -82.53 -3.61
CA ASP A 94 14.27 -81.95 -3.00
C ASP A 94 14.59 -80.76 -2.08
N GLN A 95 15.68 -80.82 -1.32
CA GLN A 95 16.11 -79.72 -0.46
C GLN A 95 16.57 -78.51 -1.28
N SER A 96 17.30 -78.76 -2.37
CA SER A 96 17.80 -77.72 -3.26
C SER A 96 16.64 -77.01 -3.97
N GLU A 97 15.63 -77.75 -4.41
CA GLU A 97 14.41 -77.21 -5.01
C GLU A 97 13.56 -76.44 -4.00
N ALA A 98 13.44 -76.92 -2.76
CA ALA A 98 12.71 -76.22 -1.70
C ALA A 98 13.38 -74.87 -1.34
N ILE A 99 14.71 -74.83 -1.24
CA ILE A 99 15.46 -73.58 -0.98
C ILE A 99 15.27 -72.60 -2.14
N LEU A 100 15.41 -73.09 -3.38
CA LEU A 100 15.18 -72.30 -4.59
C LEU A 100 13.77 -71.70 -4.64
N GLN A 101 12.75 -72.47 -4.23
CA GLN A 101 11.37 -72.01 -4.20
C GLN A 101 11.19 -70.87 -3.18
N VAL A 102 11.72 -71.01 -1.97
CA VAL A 102 11.69 -69.94 -0.95
C VAL A 102 12.41 -68.68 -1.44
N MET A 103 13.56 -68.83 -2.12
CA MET A 103 14.27 -67.68 -2.70
C MET A 103 13.46 -66.99 -3.79
N LYS A 104 12.80 -67.76 -4.67
CA LYS A 104 11.93 -67.21 -5.72
C LYS A 104 10.77 -66.41 -5.11
N ASP A 105 10.13 -66.95 -4.07
CA ASP A 105 9.01 -66.30 -3.40
C ASP A 105 9.48 -65.03 -2.67
N ALA A 106 10.60 -65.08 -1.94
CA ALA A 106 11.17 -63.90 -1.29
C ALA A 106 11.60 -62.80 -2.28
N MET A 107 12.13 -63.18 -3.45
CA MET A 107 12.48 -62.23 -4.52
C MET A 107 11.23 -61.63 -5.17
N ALA A 108 10.18 -62.43 -5.39
CA ALA A 108 8.90 -61.94 -5.90
C ALA A 108 8.28 -60.91 -4.96
N ASP A 109 8.22 -61.22 -3.66
CA ASP A 109 7.75 -60.31 -2.62
C ASP A 109 8.58 -59.02 -2.56
N SER A 110 9.91 -59.14 -2.66
CA SER A 110 10.81 -57.99 -2.65
C SER A 110 10.61 -57.09 -3.87
N LEU A 111 10.42 -57.67 -5.06
CA LEU A 111 10.19 -56.93 -6.30
C LEU A 111 8.83 -56.23 -6.30
N GLU A 112 7.78 -56.88 -5.77
CA GLU A 112 6.47 -56.24 -5.56
C GLU A 112 6.55 -55.09 -4.56
N ALA A 113 7.26 -55.28 -3.43
CA ALA A 113 7.49 -54.22 -2.47
C ALA A 113 8.26 -53.04 -3.09
N GLN A 114 9.28 -53.31 -3.90
CA GLN A 114 10.06 -52.29 -4.59
C GLN A 114 9.24 -51.52 -5.62
N ALA A 115 8.39 -52.22 -6.38
CA ALA A 115 7.50 -51.61 -7.37
C ALA A 115 6.51 -50.60 -6.75
N ARG A 116 6.11 -50.77 -5.48
CA ARG A 116 5.24 -49.81 -4.77
C ARG A 116 5.95 -48.54 -4.32
N ILE A 117 7.26 -48.59 -4.13
CA ILE A 117 8.06 -47.47 -3.58
C ILE A 117 8.67 -46.65 -4.72
N LEU A 118 9.05 -47.30 -5.81
CA LEU A 118 9.63 -46.64 -6.97
C LEU A 118 8.56 -46.09 -7.89
N ALA A 119 8.66 -44.81 -8.21
CA ALA A 119 7.89 -44.24 -9.31
C ALA A 119 8.31 -44.89 -10.62
N THR A 120 7.33 -45.38 -11.37
CA THR A 120 7.54 -45.85 -12.73
C THR A 120 8.02 -44.71 -13.62
N LYS A 121 8.71 -45.03 -14.73
CA LYS A 121 9.17 -44.00 -15.68
C LYS A 121 8.01 -43.14 -16.21
N SER A 122 6.83 -43.73 -16.39
CA SER A 122 5.61 -43.02 -16.80
C SER A 122 5.13 -42.03 -15.74
N GLU A 123 5.02 -42.46 -14.48
CA GLU A 123 4.61 -41.57 -13.38
C GLU A 123 5.60 -40.43 -13.19
N HIS A 124 6.90 -40.69 -13.30
CA HIS A 124 7.90 -39.63 -13.20
C HIS A 124 7.77 -38.59 -14.33
N VAL A 125 7.41 -38.99 -15.54
CA VAL A 125 7.17 -38.07 -16.66
C VAL A 125 5.91 -37.24 -16.43
N GLU A 126 4.83 -37.85 -15.96
CA GLU A 126 3.57 -37.17 -15.64
C GLU A 126 3.75 -36.15 -14.51
N LEU A 127 4.37 -36.54 -13.39
CA LEU A 127 4.64 -35.65 -12.27
C LEU A 127 5.51 -34.44 -12.68
N LYS A 128 6.46 -34.66 -13.59
CA LYS A 128 7.27 -33.57 -14.14
C LYS A 128 6.44 -32.63 -15.02
N ALA A 129 5.54 -33.17 -15.83
CA ALA A 129 4.63 -32.38 -16.65
C ALA A 129 3.69 -31.54 -15.78
N GLU A 130 3.06 -32.14 -14.77
CA GLU A 130 2.20 -31.43 -13.82
C GLU A 130 2.95 -30.33 -13.06
N LEU A 131 4.15 -30.62 -12.56
CA LEU A 131 4.96 -29.63 -11.85
C LEU A 131 5.32 -28.46 -12.77
N SER A 132 5.73 -28.76 -14.01
CA SER A 132 6.03 -27.74 -15.01
C SER A 132 4.81 -26.87 -15.30
N GLU A 133 3.64 -27.46 -15.44
CA GLU A 133 2.38 -26.74 -15.65
C GLU A 133 2.05 -25.83 -14.45
N ARG A 134 2.13 -26.35 -13.22
CA ARG A 134 1.85 -25.55 -12.01
C ARG A 134 2.81 -24.38 -11.87
N VAL A 135 4.09 -24.59 -12.12
CA VAL A 135 5.10 -23.52 -12.09
C VAL A 135 4.78 -22.48 -13.16
N PHE A 136 4.53 -22.91 -14.40
CA PHE A 136 4.17 -22.01 -15.49
C PHE A 136 2.92 -21.19 -15.20
N ASN A 137 1.85 -21.83 -14.69
CA ASN A 137 0.62 -21.16 -14.31
C ASN A 137 0.83 -20.13 -13.19
N SER A 138 1.63 -20.49 -12.19
CA SER A 138 1.98 -19.59 -11.08
C SER A 138 2.76 -18.37 -11.58
N THR A 139 3.75 -18.58 -12.46
CA THR A 139 4.51 -17.49 -13.10
C THR A 139 3.60 -16.58 -13.92
N LEU A 140 2.69 -17.13 -14.73
CA LEU A 140 1.76 -16.31 -15.51
C LEU A 140 0.82 -15.48 -14.62
N LYS A 141 0.28 -16.08 -13.56
CA LYS A 141 -0.57 -15.36 -12.59
C LYS A 141 0.18 -14.21 -11.93
N PHE A 142 1.44 -14.44 -11.54
CA PHE A 142 2.31 -13.41 -10.98
C PHE A 142 2.54 -12.27 -11.99
N ASP A 143 2.91 -12.59 -13.22
CA ASP A 143 3.14 -11.60 -14.28
C ASP A 143 1.89 -10.77 -14.57
N ILE A 144 0.71 -11.41 -14.66
CA ILE A 144 -0.56 -10.73 -14.87
C ILE A 144 -0.88 -9.79 -13.71
N ALA A 145 -0.78 -10.27 -12.47
CA ALA A 145 -1.04 -9.46 -11.28
C ALA A 145 -0.08 -8.28 -11.19
N GLN A 146 1.20 -8.49 -11.52
CA GLN A 146 2.21 -7.44 -11.54
C GLN A 146 1.90 -6.36 -12.60
N ARG A 147 1.53 -6.76 -13.83
CA ARG A 147 1.11 -5.81 -14.88
C ARG A 147 -0.13 -5.04 -14.47
N HIS A 148 -1.15 -5.73 -13.98
CA HIS A 148 -2.39 -5.11 -13.52
C HIS A 148 -2.14 -4.10 -12.38
N SER A 149 -1.31 -4.44 -11.39
CA SER A 149 -0.94 -3.53 -10.31
C SER A 149 -0.23 -2.27 -10.84
N ARG A 150 0.68 -2.45 -11.81
CA ARG A 150 1.36 -1.33 -12.48
C ARG A 150 0.39 -0.43 -13.25
N GLU A 151 -0.55 -1.02 -14.00
CA GLU A 151 -1.56 -0.30 -14.77
C GLU A 151 -2.49 0.51 -13.86
N LEU A 152 -2.92 -0.06 -12.72
CA LEU A 152 -3.70 0.65 -11.71
C LEU A 152 -2.93 1.85 -11.14
N LEU A 153 -1.67 1.63 -10.74
CA LEU A 153 -0.81 2.71 -10.21
C LEU A 153 -0.63 3.83 -11.24
N GLU A 154 -0.45 3.49 -12.52
CA GLU A 154 -0.28 4.48 -13.57
C GLU A 154 -1.58 5.26 -13.85
N ARG A 155 -2.73 4.59 -13.81
CA ARG A 155 -4.04 5.24 -13.90
C ARG A 155 -4.27 6.19 -12.72
N ASP A 156 -4.02 5.74 -11.50
CA ASP A 156 -4.21 6.53 -10.28
C ASP A 156 -3.26 7.73 -10.25
N PHE A 157 -2.01 7.53 -10.65
CA PHE A 157 -1.04 8.61 -10.79
C PHE A 157 -1.50 9.67 -11.80
N ASN A 158 -1.99 9.23 -12.97
CA ASN A 158 -2.48 10.16 -14.00
C ASN A 158 -3.73 10.91 -13.55
N THR A 159 -4.64 10.25 -12.83
CA THR A 159 -5.84 10.86 -12.25
C THR A 159 -5.46 11.92 -11.24
N LEU A 160 -4.62 11.57 -10.25
CA LEU A 160 -4.16 12.49 -9.21
C LEU A 160 -3.43 13.70 -9.82
N LYS A 161 -2.62 13.48 -10.85
CA LYS A 161 -1.93 14.56 -11.58
C LYS A 161 -2.91 15.52 -12.26
N GLN A 162 -4.02 15.01 -12.80
CA GLN A 162 -5.07 15.84 -13.37
C GLN A 162 -5.83 16.61 -12.30
N ASP A 163 -6.16 15.95 -11.19
CA ASP A 163 -6.86 16.57 -10.05
C ASP A 163 -6.05 17.70 -9.44
N ILE A 164 -4.74 17.51 -9.23
CA ILE A 164 -3.85 18.57 -8.73
C ILE A 164 -3.88 19.78 -9.66
N ARG A 165 -3.72 19.58 -10.98
CA ARG A 165 -3.75 20.69 -11.95
C ARG A 165 -5.09 21.40 -11.99
N MET A 166 -6.19 20.64 -11.85
CA MET A 166 -7.53 21.19 -11.83
C MET A 166 -7.73 22.03 -10.56
N LEU A 167 -7.32 21.50 -9.40
CA LEU A 167 -7.43 22.18 -8.12
C LEU A 167 -6.60 23.46 -8.10
N GLU A 168 -5.35 23.41 -8.56
CA GLU A 168 -4.50 24.59 -8.73
C GLU A 168 -5.21 25.66 -9.58
N LYS A 169 -5.79 25.26 -10.72
CA LYS A 169 -6.51 26.19 -11.58
C LYS A 169 -7.72 26.81 -10.88
N ILE A 170 -8.53 26.00 -10.21
CA ILE A 170 -9.71 26.45 -9.46
C ILE A 170 -9.31 27.44 -8.36
N ASP A 171 -8.25 27.13 -7.61
CA ASP A 171 -7.77 27.99 -6.53
C ASP A 171 -7.23 29.32 -7.06
N PHE A 172 -6.48 29.31 -8.16
CA PHE A 172 -6.02 30.55 -8.81
C PHE A 172 -7.18 31.41 -9.29
N ASP A 173 -8.19 30.80 -9.92
CA ASP A 173 -9.36 31.52 -10.40
C ASP A 173 -10.16 32.10 -9.21
N LYS A 174 -10.27 31.36 -8.11
CA LYS A 174 -10.92 31.83 -6.88
C LYS A 174 -10.18 33.01 -6.25
N ILE A 175 -8.85 32.94 -6.12
CA ILE A 175 -8.04 34.04 -5.59
C ILE A 175 -8.20 35.28 -6.48
N ARG A 176 -8.20 35.14 -7.80
CA ARG A 176 -8.45 36.26 -8.72
C ARG A 176 -9.82 36.89 -8.52
N MET A 177 -10.86 36.07 -8.34
CA MET A 177 -12.21 36.56 -8.07
C MET A 177 -12.27 37.31 -6.73
N GLU A 178 -11.67 36.76 -5.67
CA GLU A 178 -11.62 37.41 -4.36
C GLU A 178 -10.87 38.75 -4.40
N ILE A 179 -9.75 38.82 -5.14
CA ILE A 179 -9.02 40.08 -5.35
C ILE A 179 -9.91 41.11 -6.06
N ALA A 180 -10.55 40.73 -7.17
CA ALA A 180 -11.43 41.64 -7.91
C ALA A 180 -12.64 42.10 -7.07
N GLU A 181 -13.17 41.23 -6.21
CA GLU A 181 -14.25 41.57 -5.29
C GLU A 181 -13.77 42.57 -4.22
N LEU A 182 -12.59 42.36 -3.65
CA LEU A 182 -11.98 43.27 -2.67
C LEU A 182 -11.67 44.64 -3.29
N GLU A 183 -11.10 44.67 -4.49
CA GLU A 183 -10.85 45.92 -5.22
C GLU A 183 -12.15 46.70 -5.47
N LYS A 184 -13.21 46.01 -5.88
CA LYS A 184 -14.54 46.61 -6.06
C LYS A 184 -15.09 47.19 -4.75
N LYS A 185 -15.01 46.42 -3.65
CA LYS A 185 -15.46 46.88 -2.33
C LYS A 185 -14.70 48.11 -1.87
N PHE A 186 -13.38 48.12 -2.08
CA PHE A 186 -12.52 49.26 -1.74
C PHE A 186 -12.88 50.51 -2.55
N LEU A 187 -13.11 50.38 -3.86
CA LEU A 187 -13.53 51.50 -4.70
C LEU A 187 -14.87 52.09 -4.28
N LEU A 188 -15.85 51.23 -3.97
CA LEU A 188 -17.16 51.68 -3.47
C LEU A 188 -17.05 52.37 -2.11
N GLN A 189 -16.23 51.84 -1.21
CA GLN A 189 -15.98 52.46 0.08
C GLN A 189 -15.32 53.84 -0.08
N LYS A 190 -14.29 53.94 -0.93
CA LYS A 190 -13.63 55.22 -1.20
C LYS A 190 -14.60 56.25 -1.80
N GLN A 191 -15.45 55.83 -2.73
CA GLN A 191 -16.48 56.70 -3.29
C GLN A 191 -17.46 57.18 -2.21
N ALA A 192 -17.95 56.29 -1.35
CA ALA A 192 -18.83 56.67 -0.25
C ALA A 192 -18.14 57.64 0.73
N GLU A 193 -16.87 57.40 1.06
CA GLU A 193 -16.07 58.31 1.89
C GLU A 193 -15.93 59.69 1.23
N ASP A 194 -15.62 59.75 -0.07
CA ASP A 194 -15.52 61.02 -0.82
C ASP A 194 -16.87 61.78 -0.86
N GLU A 195 -17.99 61.08 -1.02
CA GLU A 195 -19.34 61.66 -0.96
C GLU A 195 -19.63 62.26 0.42
N THR A 196 -19.33 61.53 1.50
CA THR A 196 -19.52 62.06 2.87
C THR A 196 -18.62 63.26 3.16
N LEU A 197 -17.36 63.25 2.70
CA LEU A 197 -16.45 64.39 2.86
C LEU A 197 -17.01 65.62 2.14
N ASN A 198 -17.56 65.45 0.94
CA ASN A 198 -18.17 66.54 0.18
C ASN A 198 -19.40 67.13 0.90
N GLU A 199 -20.27 66.26 1.45
CA GLU A 199 -21.40 66.71 2.28
C GLU A 199 -20.93 67.49 3.51
N LEU A 200 -19.89 67.00 4.21
CA LEU A 200 -19.30 67.69 5.35
C LEU A 200 -18.75 69.06 4.95
N ARG A 201 -17.99 69.16 3.84
CA ARG A 201 -17.48 70.44 3.33
C ARG A 201 -18.59 71.43 3.02
N LEU A 202 -19.66 71.00 2.36
CA LEU A 202 -20.79 71.86 2.04
C LEU A 202 -21.51 72.33 3.32
N SER A 203 -21.67 71.44 4.29
CA SER A 203 -22.24 71.79 5.60
C SER A 203 -21.39 72.84 6.33
N MET A 204 -20.06 72.72 6.26
CA MET A 204 -19.12 73.67 6.83
C MET A 204 -19.23 75.03 6.14
N GLU A 205 -19.21 75.07 4.80
CA GLU A 205 -19.37 76.32 4.04
C GLU A 205 -20.71 77.01 4.34
N LYS A 206 -21.79 76.23 4.52
CA LYS A 206 -23.09 76.75 4.92
C LYS A 206 -23.07 77.36 6.32
N VAL A 207 -22.37 76.72 7.27
CA VAL A 207 -22.19 77.24 8.63
C VAL A 207 -21.37 78.54 8.59
N GLU A 208 -20.27 78.58 7.85
CA GLU A 208 -19.44 79.78 7.67
C GLU A 208 -20.25 80.95 7.09
N LYS A 209 -21.06 80.70 6.05
CA LYS A 209 -21.95 81.72 5.47
C LYS A 209 -22.95 82.26 6.49
N ARG A 210 -23.55 81.39 7.31
CA ARG A 210 -24.46 81.83 8.39
C ARG A 210 -23.71 82.64 9.45
N MET A 211 -22.50 82.24 9.84
CA MET A 211 -21.68 83.01 10.79
C MET A 211 -21.34 84.40 10.24
N LEU A 212 -20.89 84.49 8.98
CA LEU A 212 -20.64 85.78 8.32
C LEU A 212 -21.90 86.64 8.26
N GLN A 213 -23.04 86.05 7.92
CA GLN A 213 -24.31 86.78 7.88
C GLN A 213 -24.70 87.34 9.25
N TYR A 214 -24.53 86.55 10.33
CA TYR A 214 -24.73 87.06 11.69
C TYR A 214 -23.76 88.17 12.03
N ALA A 215 -22.47 88.01 11.72
CA ALA A 215 -21.46 89.04 11.98
C ALA A 215 -21.78 90.36 11.26
N VAL A 216 -22.18 90.31 9.98
CA VAL A 216 -22.60 91.48 9.20
C VAL A 216 -23.88 92.09 9.78
N GLY A 217 -24.85 91.26 10.20
CA GLY A 217 -26.06 91.72 10.87
C GLY A 217 -25.76 92.46 12.18
N PHE A 218 -24.88 91.91 13.02
CA PHE A 218 -24.43 92.53 14.27
C PHE A 218 -23.65 93.83 14.01
N ALA A 219 -22.72 93.85 13.06
CA ALA A 219 -21.99 95.07 12.71
C ALA A 219 -22.94 96.16 12.18
N GLY A 220 -23.92 95.78 11.36
CA GLY A 220 -24.94 96.69 10.83
C GLY A 220 -25.83 97.29 11.91
N THR A 221 -26.28 96.50 12.90
CA THR A 221 -27.08 97.02 14.01
C THR A 221 -26.28 97.97 14.89
N ILE A 222 -25.02 97.63 15.21
CA ILE A 222 -24.11 98.52 15.95
C ILE A 222 -23.92 99.83 15.18
N MET A 223 -23.66 99.78 13.88
CA MET A 223 -23.51 100.99 13.05
C MET A 223 -24.78 101.83 13.00
N ALA A 224 -25.95 101.21 12.88
CA ALA A 224 -27.23 101.93 12.87
C ALA A 224 -27.49 102.64 14.20
N VAL A 225 -27.23 101.97 15.32
CA VAL A 225 -27.34 102.57 16.67
C VAL A 225 -26.33 103.70 16.83
N GLY A 226 -25.07 103.50 16.43
CA GLY A 226 -24.03 104.52 16.47
C GLY A 226 -24.37 105.77 15.65
N ALA A 227 -24.89 105.58 14.43
CA ALA A 227 -25.34 106.68 13.58
C ALA A 227 -26.53 107.43 14.17
N ALA A 228 -27.50 106.72 14.77
CA ALA A 228 -28.64 107.34 15.44
C ALA A 228 -28.22 108.19 16.64
N LEU A 229 -27.27 107.71 17.45
CA LEU A 229 -26.71 108.47 18.57
C LEU A 229 -25.93 109.69 18.09
N MET A 230 -25.09 109.56 17.06
CA MET A 230 -24.37 110.71 16.46
C MET A 230 -25.33 111.79 15.95
N ARG A 231 -26.46 111.38 15.34
CA ARG A 231 -27.50 112.31 14.86
C ARG A 231 -28.29 112.99 15.98
N LEU A 232 -28.22 112.48 17.20
CA LEU A 232 -28.88 113.05 18.38
C LEU A 232 -27.95 114.05 19.11
N VAL A 233 -26.63 113.89 18.96
CA VAL A 233 -25.60 114.72 19.59
C VAL A 233 -25.22 115.96 18.76
N LEU A 234 -25.45 115.93 17.44
CA LEU A 234 -25.09 116.97 16.47
C LEU A 234 -26.33 117.71 15.96
#